data_AF-A0A399IIE3-F1
#
_entry.id   AF-A0A399IIE3-F1
#
_cell.length_a   1.000
_cell.length_b   1.000
_cell.length_c   1.000
_cell.angle_alpha   90.00
_cell.angle_beta   90.00
_cell.angle_gamma   90.00
#
_symmetry.space_group_name_H-M   'P 1'
#
loop_
_entity.id
_entity.type
_entity.pdbx_description
1 polymer ?
#
loop_
_entity_poly.entity_id
_entity_poly.type
_entity_poly.pdbx_seq_one_letter_code
_entity_poly.pdbx_strand_id
1 'polypeptide(L)' 'MRCEYKDGMKVDYSGSLHITKGQDVNVYMKEGVIPANIRSELDRASANFSCEDIRKCANEVTATVGNRACIHE' A
#
# COMPACT_ATOMS: atom_id res chain seq x y z
N MET A 1 2.13 -10.19 -0.93
CA MET A 1 2.34 -10.03 0.51
C MET A 1 1.15 -9.31 1.13
N ARG A 2 0.70 -9.76 2.31
CA ARG A 2 -0.40 -9.12 3.04
C ARG A 2 0.04 -8.87 4.49
N CYS A 3 -0.16 -7.65 4.97
CA CYS A 3 0.13 -7.23 6.33
C CYS A 3 -1.14 -6.67 6.98
N GLU A 4 -1.44 -7.14 8.19
CA GLU A 4 -2.52 -6.63 9.03
C GLU A 4 -1.91 -6.03 10.29
N TYR A 5 -2.27 -4.78 10.58
CA TYR A 5 -1.75 -4.03 11.72
C TYR A 5 -2.79 -3.95 12.84
N LYS A 6 -2.31 -3.86 14.09
CA LYS A 6 -3.17 -3.80 15.30
C LYS A 6 -4.17 -2.64 15.30
N ASP A 7 -3.89 -1.59 14.54
CA ASP A 7 -4.73 -0.40 14.38
C ASP A 7 -5.85 -0.58 13.33
N GLY A 8 -6.05 -1.81 12.83
CA GLY A 8 -7.07 -2.15 11.84
C GLY A 8 -6.71 -1.79 10.40
N MET A 9 -5.50 -1.27 10.16
CA MET A 9 -4.96 -1.07 8.83
C MET A 9 -4.58 -2.42 8.21
N LYS A 10 -4.92 -2.62 6.95
CA LYS A 10 -4.59 -3.82 6.16
C LYS A 10 -3.95 -3.36 4.85
N VAL A 11 -2.82 -3.94 4.51
CA VAL A 11 -2.11 -3.67 3.26
C VAL A 11 -1.94 -4.99 2.53
N ASP A 12 -2.40 -5.03 1.29
CA ASP A 12 -2.24 -6.14 0.37
C ASP A 12 -1.41 -5.65 -0.82
N TYR A 13 -0.29 -6.31 -1.07
CA TYR A 13 0.60 -6.01 -2.18
C TYR A 13 0.92 -7.28 -2.95
N SER A 14 0.28 -7.50 -4.09
CA SER A 14 0.47 -8.70 -4.91
C SER A 14 0.52 -8.38 -6.40
N GLY A 15 1.28 -7.32 -6.73
CA GLY A 15 1.28 -6.67 -8.06
C GLY A 15 0.37 -5.44 -8.08
N SER A 16 -0.79 -5.49 -7.43
CA SER A 16 -1.55 -4.30 -7.06
C SER A 16 -1.37 -3.97 -5.59
N LEU A 17 -1.44 -2.69 -5.23
CA LEU A 17 -1.40 -2.20 -3.87
C LEU A 17 -2.82 -1.85 -3.43
N HIS A 18 -3.29 -2.52 -2.40
CA HIS A 18 -4.57 -2.24 -1.75
C HIS A 18 -4.35 -1.94 -0.28
N ILE A 19 -4.72 -0.74 0.15
CA ILE A 19 -4.59 -0.27 1.52
C ILE A 19 -6.00 0.02 2.04
N THR A 20 -6.36 -0.60 3.16
CA THR A 20 -7.64 -0.35 3.82
C THR A 20 -7.43 -0.09 5.29
N LYS A 21 -8.23 0.80 5.89
CA LYS A 21 -8.27 1.03 7.33
C LYS A 21 -9.67 1.48 7.71
N GLY A 22 -10.44 0.58 8.32
CA GLY A 22 -11.83 0.84 8.69
C GLY A 22 -12.66 1.37 7.50
N GLN A 23 -13.42 2.45 7.72
CA GLN A 23 -14.19 3.15 6.67
C GLN A 23 -13.48 4.43 6.16
N ASP A 24 -12.35 4.79 6.78
CA ASP A 24 -11.63 6.04 6.55
C ASP A 24 -10.64 5.94 5.40
N VAL A 25 -9.90 4.81 5.32
CA VAL A 25 -8.90 4.59 4.27
C VAL A 25 -9.33 3.45 3.37
N ASN A 26 -9.41 3.72 2.08
CA ASN A 26 -9.52 2.72 1.02
C ASN A 26 -8.78 3.24 -0.20
N VAL A 27 -7.55 2.77 -0.38
CA VAL A 27 -6.68 3.13 -1.50
C VAL A 27 -6.37 1.90 -2.32
N TYR A 28 -6.69 1.94 -3.60
CA TYR A 28 -6.37 0.88 -4.54
C TYR A 28 -5.58 1.43 -5.72
N MET A 29 -4.45 0.78 -6.03
CA MET A 29 -3.57 1.11 -7.14
C MET A 29 -3.14 -0.17 -7.86
N LYS A 30 -3.35 -0.21 -9.17
CA LYS A 30 -2.78 -1.26 -10.03
C LYS A 30 -1.27 -1.09 -10.19
N GLU A 31 -0.57 -2.17 -10.53
CA GLU A 31 0.89 -2.18 -10.72
C GLU A 31 1.42 -1.05 -11.61
N GLY A 32 0.71 -0.78 -12.73
CA GLY A 32 1.12 0.20 -13.73
C GLY A 32 0.95 1.66 -13.30
N VAL A 33 0.15 1.92 -12.26
CA VAL A 33 -0.11 3.27 -11.75
C VAL A 33 0.66 3.56 -10.46
N ILE A 34 1.31 2.55 -9.87
CA ILE A 34 2.15 2.74 -8.69
C ILE A 34 3.43 3.47 -9.13
N PRO A 35 3.78 4.61 -8.53
CA PRO A 35 5.02 5.31 -8.81
C PRO A 35 6.23 4.37 -8.67
N ALA A 36 7.17 4.43 -9.62
CA ALA A 36 8.30 3.50 -9.67
C ALA A 36 9.13 3.48 -8.36
N ASN A 37 9.27 4.63 -7.70
CA ASN A 37 9.94 4.75 -6.41
C ASN A 37 9.23 3.93 -5.30
N ILE A 38 7.90 4.04 -5.22
CA ILE A 38 7.10 3.31 -4.22
C ILE A 38 7.05 1.82 -4.55
N ARG A 39 6.96 1.47 -5.84
CA ARG A 39 7.01 0.09 -6.31
C ARG A 39 8.31 -0.60 -5.88
N SER A 40 9.46 0.05 -6.08
CA SER A 40 10.76 -0.52 -5.66
C SER A 40 10.84 -0.76 -4.16
N GLU A 41 10.31 0.16 -3.34
CA GLU A 41 10.29 0.01 -1.88
C GLU A 41 9.32 -1.11 -1.44
N LEU A 42 8.14 -1.22 -2.07
CA LEU A 42 7.18 -2.30 -1.81
C LEU A 42 7.72 -3.66 -2.22
N ASP A 43 8.42 -3.75 -3.35
CA ASP A 43 9.06 -4.98 -3.82
C ASP A 43 10.16 -5.42 -2.85
N ARG A 44 11.02 -4.49 -2.43
CA ARG A 44 12.05 -4.74 -1.41
C ARG A 44 11.44 -5.18 -0.09
N ALA A 45 10.40 -4.49 0.38
CA ALA A 45 9.71 -4.85 1.63
C ALA A 45 9.05 -6.22 1.53
N SER A 46 8.46 -6.54 0.37
CA SER A 46 7.87 -7.84 0.07
C SER A 46 8.91 -8.96 0.05
N ALA A 47 10.08 -8.72 -0.55
CA ALA A 47 11.18 -9.69 -0.60
C ALA A 47 11.78 -9.96 0.79
N ASN A 48 11.82 -8.95 1.66
CA ASN A 48 12.31 -9.07 3.04
C ASN A 48 11.22 -9.51 4.03
N PHE A 49 9.98 -9.72 3.57
CA PHE A 49 8.82 -10.00 4.42
C PHE A 49 8.63 -8.99 5.57
N SER A 50 9.02 -7.73 5.35
CA SER A 50 8.99 -6.69 6.36
C SER A 50 7.66 -5.91 6.31
N CYS A 51 6.78 -6.20 7.24
CA CYS A 51 5.52 -5.45 7.37
C CYS A 51 5.74 -4.00 7.83
N GLU A 52 6.86 -3.66 8.47
CA GLU A 52 7.13 -2.28 8.87
C GLU A 52 7.41 -1.38 7.66
N ASP A 53 8.19 -1.87 6.69
CA ASP A 53 8.51 -1.15 5.46
C ASP A 53 7.28 -0.99 4.56
N ILE A 54 6.45 -2.05 4.44
CA ILE A 54 5.16 -1.94 3.74
C ILE A 54 4.25 -0.89 4.38
N ARG A 55 4.28 -0.76 5.71
CA ARG A 55 3.48 0.26 6.40
C ARG A 55 3.92 1.67 6.04
N LYS A 56 5.23 1.90 5.99
CA LYS A 56 5.80 3.20 5.58
C LYS A 56 5.38 3.55 4.16
N CYS A 57 5.53 2.62 3.23
CA CYS A 57 5.08 2.80 1.84
C CYS A 57 3.59 3.11 1.77
N ALA A 58 2.76 2.36 2.50
CA ALA A 58 1.32 2.57 2.50
C ALA A 58 0.93 3.95 3.04
N ASN A 59 1.58 4.41 4.11
CA ASN A 59 1.36 5.76 4.65
C ASN A 59 1.76 6.84 3.65
N GLU A 60 2.92 6.70 2.99
CA GLU A 60 3.40 7.65 1.97
C GLU A 60 2.44 7.73 0.79
N VAL A 61 1.94 6.58 0.31
CA VAL A 61 0.91 6.51 -0.72
C VAL A 61 -0.34 7.26 -0.26
N THR A 62 -0.91 6.91 0.90
CA THR A 62 -2.12 7.57 1.40
C THR A 62 -1.95 9.07 1.65
N ALA A 63 -0.74 9.53 1.99
CA ALA A 63 -0.43 10.95 2.13
C ALA A 63 -0.34 11.67 0.77
N THR A 64 0.14 10.99 -0.26
CA THR A 64 0.33 11.55 -1.61
C THR A 64 -0.98 11.58 -2.40
N VAL A 65 -1.74 10.48 -2.40
CA VAL A 65 -2.99 10.37 -3.18
C VAL A 65 -4.25 10.63 -2.37
N GLY A 66 -4.15 10.67 -1.04
CA GLY A 66 -5.27 10.82 -0.13
C GLY A 66 -5.88 9.48 0.31
N ASN A 67 -6.72 9.55 1.35
CA ASN A 67 -7.25 8.37 2.04
C ASN A 67 -8.25 7.53 1.22
N ARG A 68 -8.81 8.07 0.13
CA ARG A 68 -9.87 7.44 -0.68
C ARG A 68 -9.55 7.43 -2.17
N ALA A 69 -8.30 7.18 -2.52
CA ALA A 69 -7.86 7.14 -3.90
C ALA A 69 -8.09 5.76 -4.54
N CYS A 70 -8.94 5.70 -5.55
CA CYS A 70 -9.13 4.51 -6.38
C CYS A 70 -8.57 4.77 -7.77
N ILE A 71 -7.32 4.35 -8.03
CA ILE A 71 -6.67 4.57 -9.32
C ILE A 71 -6.74 3.29 -10.15
N HIS A 72 -7.61 3.33 -11.15
CA HIS A 72 -7.79 2.30 -12.16
C HIS A 72 -7.45 2.93 -13.51
N GLU A 73 -6.25 2.72 -14.04
CA GLU A 73 -6.06 2.76 -15.50
C GLU A 73 -6.63 1.49 -16.13
#